data_AF-A0A8B6DH13-F1
#
_entry.id   AF-A0A8B6DH13-F1
#
_cell.length_a   1.000
_cell.length_b   1.000
_cell.length_c   1.000
_cell.angle_alpha   90.00
_cell.angle_beta   90.00
_cell.angle_gamma   90.00
#
_symmetry.space_group_name_H-M   'P 1'
#
loop_
_entity.id
_entity.type
_entity.pdbx_description
1 polymer ?
#
loop_
_entity_poly.entity_id
_entity_poly.type
_entity_poly.pdbx_seq_one_letter_code
_entity_poly.pdbx_strand_id
1 'polypeptide(L)'
;MASKSASLRKAQVPLSCHFCNEQAVHWKCEDCDVFMCTSCKEKIHQRLKSIQDHEIVSVSDIWKDNAPPRDVASEVISSVFNTYTTTIPAINSLLCSGDDVIYFIYSSTQEKSRLVKGKMLKSSIRILQTLEKRIFDIAVNKEGAILFNEMVNNEVKIFTDTGKIKTVLDTSPLTLLSLHVNKDNELIAGLRDQGPSIPITDFSVRQVIILNGQYKRKVVLETDTKGRKLFSYPVRIKTDSKNVLYVADIIDENKAGRIVAVDTNGRLKFTYNGSTDGQTFFPHGMAITLSDNIIISDWNKNSLHVLNPRGELLGLHFVDKEYNIEFPNSLCIDNEGYLLIGSGVLNDSDAKIHVAKIAEYFM
;
A
#
# COMPACT_ATOMS: atom_id res chain seq x y z
N MET A 1 11.73 45.02 -4.10
CA MET A 1 12.43 43.84 -4.67
C MET A 1 11.53 42.65 -4.43
N ALA A 2 10.98 42.07 -5.50
CA ALA A 2 10.03 40.97 -5.42
C ALA A 2 10.73 39.69 -4.89
N SER A 3 10.14 39.06 -3.88
CA SER A 3 10.59 37.77 -3.36
C SER A 3 10.41 36.69 -4.42
N LYS A 4 11.52 36.09 -4.85
CA LYS A 4 11.52 34.89 -5.70
C LYS A 4 11.13 33.67 -4.86
N SER A 5 9.90 33.60 -4.36
CA SER A 5 9.33 32.31 -3.94
C SER A 5 8.73 31.68 -5.20
N ALA A 6 9.56 31.00 -5.99
CA ALA A 6 9.07 30.14 -7.05
C ALA A 6 8.29 29.01 -6.38
N SER A 7 6.98 28.99 -6.58
CA SER A 7 6.07 27.98 -6.04
C SER A 7 6.40 26.62 -6.65
N LEU A 8 7.18 25.83 -5.92
CA LEU A 8 7.35 24.42 -6.19
C LEU A 8 6.00 23.71 -6.13
N ARG A 9 5.60 23.08 -7.24
CA ARG A 9 4.38 22.27 -7.29
C ARG A 9 4.67 20.92 -6.64
N LYS A 10 3.76 20.45 -5.79
CA LYS A 10 3.94 19.26 -4.93
C LYS A 10 4.27 17.96 -5.70
N ALA A 11 3.97 17.90 -7.00
CA ALA A 11 4.32 16.79 -7.89
C ALA A 11 5.81 16.63 -8.24
N GLN A 12 6.70 17.48 -7.68
CA GLN A 12 8.15 17.42 -7.90
C GLN A 12 8.93 16.89 -6.69
N VAL A 13 8.26 16.49 -5.60
CA VAL A 13 8.94 15.93 -4.42
C VAL A 13 9.16 14.42 -4.66
N PRO A 14 10.41 13.96 -4.85
CA PRO A 14 10.71 12.54 -5.04
C PRO A 14 10.55 11.78 -3.72
N LEU A 15 10.23 10.48 -3.83
CA LEU A 15 10.06 9.59 -2.68
C LEU A 15 11.37 9.02 -2.13
N SER A 16 12.45 9.14 -2.88
CA SER A 16 13.79 8.72 -2.46
C SER A 16 14.71 9.90 -2.20
N CYS A 17 15.60 9.71 -1.24
CA CYS A 17 16.68 10.65 -0.99
C CYS A 17 17.61 10.73 -2.22
N HIS A 18 17.97 11.93 -2.66
CA HIS A 18 18.93 12.10 -3.76
C HIS A 18 20.34 11.57 -3.46
N PHE A 19 20.68 11.40 -2.19
CA PHE A 19 22.04 11.09 -1.75
C PHE A 19 22.20 9.65 -1.26
N CYS A 20 21.11 8.90 -1.08
CA CYS A 20 21.17 7.52 -0.60
C CYS A 20 19.92 6.73 -1.00
N ASN A 21 19.94 5.42 -0.76
CA ASN A 21 18.84 4.53 -1.12
C ASN A 21 17.65 4.57 -0.13
N GLU A 22 17.57 5.59 0.72
CA GLU A 22 16.44 5.76 1.65
C GLU A 22 15.19 6.18 0.87
N GLN A 23 14.13 5.38 0.95
CA GLN A 23 12.81 5.66 0.36
C GLN A 23 11.94 6.52 1.31
N ALA A 24 12.56 7.54 1.89
CA ALA A 24 11.90 8.52 2.73
C ALA A 24 12.61 9.87 2.60
N VAL A 25 11.85 10.89 2.24
CA VAL A 25 12.31 12.26 2.12
C VAL A 25 11.57 13.13 3.12
N HIS A 26 12.32 13.88 3.91
CA HIS A 26 11.75 14.75 4.94
C HIS A 26 12.17 16.21 4.77
N TRP A 27 13.19 16.47 3.94
CA TRP A 27 13.82 17.77 3.83
C TRP A 27 14.08 18.13 2.37
N LYS A 28 13.96 19.42 2.06
CA LYS A 28 14.40 20.01 0.80
C LYS A 28 15.42 21.09 1.11
N CYS A 29 16.54 21.08 0.38
CA CYS A 29 17.44 22.23 0.32
C CYS A 29 17.01 23.12 -0.86
N GLU A 30 16.67 24.38 -0.57
CA GLU A 30 16.20 25.33 -1.57
C GLU A 30 17.33 25.79 -2.49
N ASP A 31 18.55 25.98 -1.95
CA ASP A 31 19.70 26.44 -2.74
C ASP A 31 20.20 25.38 -3.74
N CYS A 32 20.15 24.10 -3.35
CA CYS A 32 20.59 23.00 -4.19
C CYS A 32 19.47 22.37 -5.03
N ASP A 33 18.21 22.71 -4.75
CA ASP A 33 17.02 22.06 -5.31
C ASP A 33 17.03 20.53 -5.16
N VAL A 34 17.42 20.04 -3.97
CA VAL A 34 17.56 18.60 -3.67
C VAL A 34 16.77 18.18 -2.45
N PHE A 35 16.16 17.01 -2.58
CA PHE A 35 15.37 16.34 -1.56
C PHE A 35 16.17 15.25 -0.84
N MET A 36 16.08 15.20 0.49
CA MET A 36 16.89 14.30 1.31
C MET A 36 16.18 13.72 2.55
N CYS A 37 16.66 12.57 3.00
CA CYS A 37 16.30 12.00 4.30
C CYS A 37 17.01 12.75 5.44
N THR A 38 16.59 12.53 6.68
CA THR A 38 17.16 13.19 7.86
C THR A 38 18.65 12.91 8.03
N SER A 39 19.08 11.67 7.77
CA SER A 39 20.49 11.25 7.84
C SER A 39 21.37 12.03 6.84
N CYS A 40 20.90 12.24 5.62
CA CYS A 40 21.64 12.99 4.59
C CYS A 40 21.63 14.50 4.83
N LYS A 41 20.55 15.07 5.38
CA LYS A 41 20.54 16.45 5.88
C LYS A 41 21.67 16.67 6.89
N GLU A 42 21.74 15.81 7.90
CA GLU A 42 22.73 15.94 8.98
C GLU A 42 24.16 15.69 8.49
N LYS A 43 24.37 14.70 7.62
CA LYS A 43 25.72 14.30 7.20
C LYS A 43 26.33 15.17 6.11
N ILE A 44 25.50 15.72 5.22
CA ILE A 44 25.94 16.46 4.04
C ILE A 44 25.75 17.95 4.29
N HIS A 45 24.51 18.37 4.52
CA HIS A 45 24.14 19.79 4.58
C HIS A 45 24.37 20.45 5.94
N GLN A 46 24.61 19.70 7.02
CA GLN A 46 24.94 20.30 8.32
C GLN A 46 26.41 20.14 8.73
N ARG A 47 27.22 19.41 7.95
CA ARG A 47 28.65 19.16 8.27
C ARG A 47 29.61 19.75 7.27
N LEU A 48 29.21 19.93 6.01
CA LEU A 48 30.07 20.52 4.99
C LEU A 48 30.01 22.05 5.08
N LYS A 49 31.13 22.67 5.46
CA LYS A 49 31.24 24.14 5.59
C LYS A 49 30.81 24.91 4.35
N SER A 50 30.92 24.33 3.16
CA SER A 50 30.58 24.98 1.90
C SER A 50 29.08 25.10 1.64
N ILE A 51 28.24 24.32 2.33
CA ILE A 51 26.79 24.25 2.12
C ILE A 51 25.99 24.25 3.42
N GLN A 52 26.65 24.52 4.56
CA GLN A 52 26.03 24.50 5.88
C GLN A 52 24.98 25.61 6.09
N ASP A 53 25.12 26.69 5.32
CA ASP A 53 24.27 27.88 5.39
C ASP A 53 23.11 27.80 4.38
N HIS A 54 22.97 26.68 3.67
CA HIS A 54 21.85 26.50 2.75
C HIS A 54 20.51 26.47 3.50
N GLU A 55 19.49 27.05 2.90
CA GLU A 55 18.13 27.02 3.39
C GLU A 55 17.54 25.62 3.23
N ILE A 56 17.13 25.02 4.36
CA ILE A 56 16.55 23.69 4.41
C ILE A 56 15.18 23.78 5.05
N VAL A 57 14.16 23.46 4.27
CA VAL A 57 12.76 23.42 4.72
C VAL A 57 12.33 21.97 4.93
N SER A 58 11.38 21.75 5.85
CA SER A 58 10.77 20.44 5.97
C SER A 58 9.75 20.25 4.86
N VAL A 59 9.74 19.06 4.28
CA VAL A 59 8.78 18.70 3.23
C VAL A 59 7.34 18.80 3.76
N SER A 60 7.12 18.47 5.03
CA SER A 60 5.84 18.65 5.70
C SER A 60 5.40 20.11 5.80
N ASP A 61 6.33 21.06 5.95
CA ASP A 61 6.02 22.49 6.00
C ASP A 61 5.71 23.05 4.60
N ILE A 62 6.40 22.57 3.56
CA ILE A 62 6.01 22.82 2.15
C ILE A 62 4.55 22.38 1.91
N TRP A 63 4.10 21.32 2.60
CA TRP A 63 2.76 20.80 2.45
C TRP A 63 1.67 21.54 3.23
N LYS A 64 2.02 22.37 4.24
CA LYS A 64 1.07 23.05 5.15
C LYS A 64 0.15 24.06 4.46
N ASP A 65 0.53 24.63 3.32
CA ASP A 65 -0.28 25.65 2.63
C ASP A 65 -1.43 25.09 1.79
N ASN A 66 -1.52 23.76 1.61
CA ASN A 66 -2.67 23.09 0.99
C ASN A 66 -3.22 22.03 1.95
N ALA A 67 -3.78 22.47 3.09
CA ALA A 67 -4.69 21.60 3.82
C ALA A 67 -5.81 21.17 2.86
N PRO A 68 -6.28 19.90 2.93
CA PRO A 68 -7.51 19.54 2.23
C PRO A 68 -8.60 20.55 2.59
N PRO A 69 -9.61 20.74 1.71
CA PRO A 69 -10.74 21.60 2.03
C PRO A 69 -11.28 21.28 3.42
N ARG A 70 -11.90 22.26 4.11
CA ARG A 70 -12.54 21.97 5.41
C ARG A 70 -13.58 20.86 5.30
N ASP A 71 -14.12 20.67 4.11
CA ASP A 71 -15.02 19.59 3.73
C ASP A 71 -14.28 18.43 3.04
N VAL A 72 -14.89 17.25 3.04
CA VAL A 72 -14.33 16.06 2.37
C VAL A 72 -14.14 16.35 0.88
N ALA A 73 -12.91 16.25 0.39
CA ALA A 73 -12.62 16.53 -1.02
C ALA A 73 -13.22 15.44 -1.92
N SER A 74 -13.92 15.85 -2.98
CA SER A 74 -14.46 14.92 -3.98
C SER A 74 -13.41 14.37 -4.94
N GLU A 75 -12.21 14.98 -4.97
CA GLU A 75 -11.13 14.68 -5.91
C GLU A 75 -9.93 14.08 -5.16
N VAL A 76 -9.79 12.76 -5.20
CA VAL A 76 -8.62 12.06 -4.62
C VAL A 76 -7.48 11.92 -5.61
N ILE A 77 -7.82 11.77 -6.89
CA ILE A 77 -6.88 11.73 -8.01
C ILE A 77 -7.25 12.88 -8.94
N SER A 78 -6.26 13.61 -9.45
CA SER A 78 -6.52 14.78 -10.30
C SER A 78 -6.51 14.48 -11.79
N SER A 79 -5.96 13.32 -12.17
CA SER A 79 -5.89 12.87 -13.56
C SER A 79 -5.42 11.42 -13.63
N VAL A 80 -5.81 10.72 -14.71
CA VAL A 80 -5.23 9.43 -15.12
C VAL A 80 -4.41 9.64 -16.37
N PHE A 81 -3.10 9.35 -16.32
CA PHE A 81 -2.18 9.56 -17.44
C PHE A 81 -2.16 8.40 -18.42
N ASN A 82 -2.24 7.18 -17.90
CA ASN A 82 -2.22 6.00 -18.73
C ASN A 82 -3.01 4.85 -18.10
N THR A 83 -3.51 3.95 -18.95
CA THR A 83 -4.19 2.73 -18.54
C THR A 83 -3.61 1.56 -19.33
N TYR A 84 -3.07 0.58 -18.61
CA TYR A 84 -2.51 -0.64 -19.18
C TYR A 84 -3.52 -1.77 -19.06
N THR A 85 -4.03 -2.24 -20.19
CA THR A 85 -4.86 -3.44 -20.24
C THR A 85 -3.98 -4.68 -20.26
N THR A 86 -4.17 -5.58 -19.30
CA THR A 86 -3.51 -6.88 -19.27
C THR A 86 -4.28 -7.87 -20.13
N THR A 87 -3.65 -8.93 -20.63
CA THR A 87 -4.33 -9.97 -21.44
C THR A 87 -4.99 -11.07 -20.58
N ILE A 88 -5.13 -10.83 -19.28
CA ILE A 88 -5.56 -11.81 -18.27
C ILE A 88 -6.53 -11.12 -17.30
N PRO A 89 -7.61 -11.81 -16.84
CA PRO A 89 -8.76 -11.12 -16.28
C PRO A 89 -8.64 -10.58 -14.85
N ALA A 90 -7.55 -10.83 -14.11
CA ALA A 90 -7.47 -10.36 -12.73
C ALA A 90 -6.04 -10.02 -12.26
N ILE A 91 -5.90 -8.84 -11.67
CA ILE A 91 -4.77 -8.44 -10.83
C ILE A 91 -5.20 -8.60 -9.38
N ASN A 92 -4.63 -9.58 -8.69
CA ASN A 92 -4.99 -9.87 -7.31
C ASN A 92 -4.33 -8.89 -6.32
N SER A 93 -3.05 -8.60 -6.53
CA SER A 93 -2.27 -7.67 -5.70
C SER A 93 -1.20 -7.01 -6.57
N LEU A 94 -0.95 -5.74 -6.26
CA LEU A 94 -0.05 -4.84 -6.98
C LEU A 94 0.80 -4.09 -5.95
N LEU A 95 2.08 -3.96 -6.24
CA LEU A 95 3.08 -3.40 -5.35
C LEU A 95 4.04 -2.53 -6.14
N CYS A 96 4.45 -1.42 -5.54
CA CYS A 96 5.46 -0.53 -6.06
C CYS A 96 6.76 -0.78 -5.30
N SER A 97 7.87 -0.92 -6.02
CA SER A 97 9.21 -1.05 -5.47
C SER A 97 10.14 -0.14 -6.25
N GLY A 98 10.27 1.11 -5.81
CA GLY A 98 10.90 2.14 -6.61
C GLY A 98 10.01 2.55 -7.78
N ASP A 99 10.59 2.66 -8.98
CA ASP A 99 9.85 2.90 -10.24
C ASP A 99 9.21 1.62 -10.81
N ASP A 100 9.52 0.46 -10.21
CA ASP A 100 9.02 -0.81 -10.67
C ASP A 100 7.66 -1.12 -10.04
N VAL A 101 6.70 -1.48 -10.87
CA VAL A 101 5.41 -2.03 -10.47
C VAL A 101 5.47 -3.54 -10.64
N ILE A 102 5.28 -4.23 -9.53
CA ILE A 102 5.32 -5.68 -9.41
C ILE A 102 3.93 -6.16 -9.06
N TYR A 103 3.42 -7.14 -9.80
CA TYR A 103 2.07 -7.64 -9.61
C TYR A 103 1.95 -9.09 -10.10
N PHE A 104 0.94 -9.78 -9.60
CA PHE A 104 0.52 -11.05 -10.17
C PHE A 104 -0.77 -10.88 -10.96
N ILE A 105 -0.78 -11.47 -12.16
CA ILE A 105 -2.00 -11.73 -12.90
C ILE A 105 -2.38 -13.20 -12.76
N TYR A 106 -3.67 -13.49 -12.64
CA TYR A 106 -4.19 -14.86 -12.54
C TYR A 106 -5.18 -15.16 -13.66
N SER A 107 -4.92 -16.24 -14.40
CA SER A 107 -5.84 -16.78 -15.39
C SER A 107 -6.63 -17.93 -14.75
N SER A 108 -7.94 -17.76 -14.62
CA SER A 108 -8.84 -18.83 -14.16
C SER A 108 -8.96 -19.96 -15.19
N THR A 109 -8.87 -19.64 -16.48
CA THR A 109 -8.93 -20.63 -17.57
C THR A 109 -7.68 -21.50 -17.66
N GLN A 110 -6.49 -20.93 -17.41
CA GLN A 110 -5.23 -21.67 -17.42
C GLN A 110 -4.83 -22.18 -16.03
N GLU A 111 -5.54 -21.73 -14.98
CA GLU A 111 -5.19 -21.94 -13.56
C GLU A 111 -3.75 -21.54 -13.19
N LYS A 112 -3.21 -20.54 -13.89
CA LYS A 112 -1.81 -20.08 -13.74
C LYS A 112 -1.74 -18.65 -13.26
N SER A 113 -0.80 -18.39 -12.38
CA SER A 113 -0.37 -17.03 -12.01
C SER A 113 0.93 -16.67 -12.73
N ARG A 114 1.05 -15.41 -13.16
CA ARG A 114 2.29 -14.87 -13.74
C ARG A 114 2.77 -13.72 -12.87
N LEU A 115 4.02 -13.80 -12.41
CA LEU A 115 4.72 -12.71 -11.75
C LEU A 115 5.20 -11.74 -12.83
N VAL A 116 4.71 -10.52 -12.76
CA VAL A 116 5.03 -9.47 -13.74
C VAL A 116 5.74 -8.33 -13.03
N LYS A 117 6.78 -7.82 -13.67
CA LYS A 117 7.49 -6.61 -13.27
C LYS A 117 7.49 -5.65 -14.44
N GLY A 118 7.10 -4.41 -14.21
CA GLY A 118 7.11 -3.40 -15.26
C GLY A 118 7.44 -2.01 -14.74
N LYS A 119 7.89 -1.14 -15.64
CA LYS A 119 8.03 0.29 -15.43
C LYS A 119 6.90 0.96 -16.18
N MET A 120 5.82 1.27 -15.47
CA MET A 120 4.58 1.74 -16.10
C MET A 120 4.83 3.02 -16.88
N LEU A 121 5.54 4.02 -16.36
CA LEU A 121 5.81 5.26 -17.11
C LEU A 121 6.69 5.08 -18.36
N LYS A 122 7.41 3.96 -18.46
CA LYS A 122 8.31 3.63 -19.59
C LYS A 122 7.71 2.56 -20.52
N SER A 123 6.45 2.17 -20.29
CA SER A 123 5.74 1.12 -21.05
C SER A 123 6.53 -0.19 -21.20
N SER A 124 7.33 -0.53 -20.18
CA SER A 124 8.18 -1.72 -20.18
C SER A 124 7.61 -2.74 -19.22
N ILE A 125 7.31 -3.94 -19.70
CA ILE A 125 6.72 -5.02 -18.90
C ILE A 125 7.47 -6.33 -19.21
N ARG A 126 7.79 -7.10 -18.18
CA ARG A 126 8.42 -8.41 -18.29
C ARG A 126 7.76 -9.40 -17.35
N ILE A 127 7.47 -10.60 -17.87
CA ILE A 127 7.09 -11.75 -17.05
C ILE A 127 8.37 -12.34 -16.44
N LEU A 128 8.42 -12.43 -15.12
CA LEU A 128 9.56 -12.99 -14.39
C LEU A 128 9.41 -14.48 -14.14
N GLN A 129 8.18 -14.94 -13.88
CA GLN A 129 7.89 -16.32 -13.50
C GLN A 129 6.43 -16.68 -13.81
N THR A 130 6.19 -17.96 -14.12
CA THR A 130 4.84 -18.55 -14.17
C THR A 130 4.71 -19.60 -13.07
N LEU A 131 3.57 -19.61 -12.38
CA LEU A 131 3.25 -20.51 -11.27
C LEU A 131 1.94 -21.25 -11.58
N GLU A 132 1.86 -22.51 -11.17
CA GLU A 132 0.70 -23.40 -11.40
C GLU A 132 -0.38 -23.24 -10.32
N LYS A 133 -0.33 -22.17 -9.53
CA LYS A 133 -1.25 -21.90 -8.43
C LYS A 133 -1.58 -20.42 -8.39
N ARG A 134 -2.79 -20.11 -7.91
CA ARG A 134 -3.25 -18.75 -7.68
C ARG A 134 -2.47 -18.12 -6.53
N ILE A 135 -2.00 -16.89 -6.72
CA ILE A 135 -1.37 -16.08 -5.67
C ILE A 135 -2.40 -15.10 -5.08
N PHE A 136 -2.40 -14.94 -3.76
CA PHE A 136 -3.35 -14.03 -3.10
C PHE A 136 -2.75 -12.63 -2.87
N ASP A 137 -1.56 -12.55 -2.28
CA ASP A 137 -0.91 -11.30 -1.93
C ASP A 137 0.60 -11.34 -2.15
N ILE A 138 1.22 -10.15 -2.17
CA ILE A 138 2.65 -9.96 -2.39
C ILE A 138 3.24 -8.90 -1.47
N ALA A 139 4.52 -9.05 -1.18
CA ALA A 139 5.35 -8.04 -0.57
C ALA A 139 6.76 -8.06 -1.18
N VAL A 140 7.51 -6.97 -1.01
CA VAL A 140 8.93 -6.91 -1.40
C VAL A 140 9.73 -6.47 -0.20
N ASN A 141 10.81 -7.20 0.08
CA ASN A 141 11.75 -6.83 1.14
C ASN A 141 12.77 -5.79 0.66
N LYS A 142 13.58 -5.25 1.57
CA LYS A 142 14.59 -4.24 1.25
C LYS A 142 15.65 -4.72 0.27
N GLU A 143 15.86 -6.03 0.18
CA GLU A 143 16.78 -6.66 -0.76
C GLU A 143 16.18 -6.81 -2.17
N GLY A 144 14.92 -6.41 -2.38
CA GLY A 144 14.22 -6.52 -3.66
C GLY A 144 13.67 -7.91 -3.96
N ALA A 145 13.73 -8.83 -3.00
CA ALA A 145 13.15 -10.16 -3.12
C ALA A 145 11.63 -10.08 -2.91
N ILE A 146 10.90 -10.84 -3.73
CA ILE A 146 9.45 -10.83 -3.79
C ILE A 146 8.93 -11.97 -2.91
N LEU A 147 8.16 -11.63 -1.88
CA LEU A 147 7.46 -12.57 -1.04
C LEU A 147 6.01 -12.69 -1.50
N PHE A 148 5.49 -13.90 -1.50
CA PHE A 148 4.12 -14.16 -1.94
C PHE A 148 3.57 -15.43 -1.29
N ASN A 149 2.24 -15.56 -1.31
CA ASN A 149 1.55 -16.76 -0.85
C ASN A 149 0.73 -17.41 -1.96
N GLU A 150 0.91 -18.72 -2.12
CA GLU A 150 0.07 -19.54 -2.98
C GLU A 150 -1.20 -19.96 -2.23
N MET A 151 -2.34 -19.90 -2.91
CA MET A 151 -3.61 -20.39 -2.36
C MET A 151 -3.48 -21.87 -1.96
N VAL A 152 -4.16 -22.26 -0.86
CA VAL A 152 -4.18 -23.62 -0.28
C VAL A 152 -2.92 -23.99 0.51
N ASN A 153 -1.75 -23.45 0.16
CA ASN A 153 -0.54 -23.66 0.93
C ASN A 153 -0.42 -22.51 1.94
N ASN A 154 -0.48 -22.82 3.22
CA ASN A 154 -0.28 -21.86 4.31
C ASN A 154 1.21 -21.47 4.40
N GLU A 155 1.83 -21.11 3.29
CA GLU A 155 3.26 -20.88 3.16
C GLU A 155 3.54 -19.49 2.58
N VAL A 156 4.63 -18.89 3.07
CA VAL A 156 5.26 -17.75 2.41
C VAL A 156 6.43 -18.27 1.59
N LYS A 157 6.41 -17.95 0.30
CA LYS A 157 7.52 -18.21 -0.62
C LYS A 157 8.27 -16.91 -0.92
N ILE A 158 9.56 -17.03 -1.19
CA ILE A 158 10.39 -15.92 -1.64
C ILE A 158 10.96 -16.23 -3.03
N PHE A 159 10.84 -15.26 -3.93
CA PHE A 159 11.45 -15.22 -5.24
C PHE A 159 12.57 -14.17 -5.24
N THR A 160 13.76 -14.58 -5.64
CA THR A 160 14.96 -13.73 -5.70
C THR A 160 15.35 -13.45 -7.15
N ASP A 161 16.26 -12.50 -7.36
CA ASP A 161 16.83 -12.16 -8.65
C ASP A 161 17.50 -13.35 -9.38
N THR A 162 17.92 -14.38 -8.64
CA THR A 162 18.42 -15.64 -9.22
C THR A 162 17.33 -16.51 -9.86
N GLY A 163 16.06 -16.09 -9.83
CA GLY A 163 14.92 -16.84 -10.37
C GLY A 163 14.51 -18.04 -9.53
N LYS A 164 15.10 -18.24 -8.34
CA LYS A 164 14.80 -19.37 -7.46
C LYS A 164 13.66 -19.03 -6.51
N ILE A 165 12.78 -20.00 -6.31
CA ILE A 165 11.70 -19.96 -5.32
C ILE A 165 12.03 -20.89 -4.17
N LYS A 166 11.90 -20.42 -2.94
CA LYS A 166 11.98 -21.24 -1.73
C LYS A 166 10.89 -20.86 -0.74
N THR A 167 10.41 -21.83 0.03
CA THR A 167 9.52 -21.57 1.17
C THR A 167 10.35 -21.01 2.33
N VAL A 168 9.86 -19.96 2.98
CA VAL A 168 10.53 -19.29 4.12
C VAL A 168 9.72 -19.29 5.41
N LEU A 169 8.41 -19.54 5.32
CA LEU A 169 7.52 -19.62 6.48
C LEU A 169 6.38 -20.59 6.16
N ASP A 170 6.05 -21.45 7.13
CA ASP A 170 4.81 -22.22 7.17
C ASP A 170 3.95 -21.65 8.31
N THR A 171 2.71 -21.27 7.99
CA THR A 171 1.72 -20.69 8.88
C THR A 171 0.65 -21.70 9.28
N SER A 172 0.74 -22.95 8.83
CA SER A 172 -0.18 -24.02 9.20
C SER A 172 -0.30 -24.15 10.73
N PRO A 173 -1.53 -24.37 11.25
CA PRO A 173 -2.77 -24.62 10.53
C PRO A 173 -3.52 -23.35 10.07
N LEU A 174 -2.96 -22.16 10.26
CA LEU A 174 -3.63 -20.90 9.97
C LEU A 174 -3.49 -20.52 8.50
N THR A 175 -4.62 -20.12 7.91
CA THR A 175 -4.69 -19.58 6.56
C THR A 175 -4.04 -18.21 6.49
N LEU A 176 -3.11 -18.07 5.55
CA LEU A 176 -2.44 -16.82 5.24
C LEU A 176 -3.28 -15.98 4.29
N LEU A 177 -3.71 -14.80 4.75
CA LEU A 177 -4.64 -13.91 4.05
C LEU A 177 -3.97 -12.66 3.48
N SER A 178 -2.87 -12.18 4.06
CA SER A 178 -2.22 -10.96 3.57
C SER A 178 -0.76 -10.93 3.94
N LEU A 179 0.02 -10.19 3.15
CA LEU A 179 1.44 -9.99 3.34
C LEU A 179 1.80 -8.52 3.15
N HIS A 180 2.68 -8.03 4.01
CA HIS A 180 3.29 -6.71 3.87
C HIS A 180 4.70 -6.74 4.46
N VAL A 181 5.61 -5.95 3.90
CA VAL A 181 6.92 -5.71 4.52
C VAL A 181 7.00 -4.24 4.90
N ASN A 182 7.27 -3.97 6.18
CA ASN A 182 7.39 -2.60 6.67
C ASN A 182 8.78 -2.01 6.35
N LYS A 183 8.93 -0.72 6.67
CA LYS A 183 10.18 0.02 6.51
C LYS A 183 11.35 -0.53 7.33
N ASP A 184 11.13 -1.42 8.28
CA ASP A 184 12.17 -2.05 9.12
C ASP A 184 12.57 -3.44 8.60
N ASN A 185 12.07 -3.82 7.41
CA ASN A 185 12.24 -5.14 6.79
C ASN A 185 11.61 -6.29 7.59
N GLU A 186 10.55 -6.00 8.34
CA GLU A 186 9.76 -7.00 9.06
C GLU A 186 8.62 -7.47 8.17
N LEU A 187 8.44 -8.79 8.09
CA LEU A 187 7.31 -9.41 7.40
C LEU A 187 6.09 -9.35 8.32
N ILE A 188 4.99 -8.81 7.81
CA ILE A 188 3.71 -8.74 8.51
C ILE A 188 2.72 -9.63 7.75
N ALA A 189 2.03 -10.50 8.48
CA ALA A 189 1.11 -11.46 7.89
C ALA A 189 -0.24 -11.47 8.62
N GLY A 190 -1.33 -11.34 7.87
CA GLY A 190 -2.68 -11.55 8.37
C GLY A 190 -3.06 -13.03 8.29
N LEU A 191 -3.49 -13.59 9.41
CA LEU A 191 -3.77 -15.01 9.58
C LEU A 191 -5.15 -15.23 10.19
N ARG A 192 -5.79 -16.32 9.79
CA ARG A 192 -7.05 -16.79 10.38
C ARG A 192 -7.09 -18.31 10.45
N ASP A 193 -7.70 -18.85 11.49
CA ASP A 193 -8.11 -20.25 11.50
C ASP A 193 -9.36 -20.42 10.64
N GLN A 194 -9.41 -21.52 9.88
CA GLN A 194 -10.58 -21.86 9.06
C GLN A 194 -10.76 -20.95 7.83
N GLY A 195 -11.28 -21.53 6.74
CA GLY A 195 -11.48 -20.84 5.47
C GLY A 195 -12.61 -19.80 5.52
N PRO A 196 -12.69 -18.90 4.52
CA PRO A 196 -13.69 -17.82 4.45
C PRO A 196 -15.15 -18.30 4.43
N SER A 197 -15.40 -19.58 4.17
CA SER A 197 -16.73 -20.19 4.15
C SER A 197 -17.22 -20.68 5.52
N ILE A 198 -16.41 -20.54 6.58
CA ILE A 198 -16.77 -20.99 7.93
C ILE A 198 -17.06 -19.75 8.79
N PRO A 199 -18.24 -19.68 9.46
CA PRO A 199 -18.58 -18.55 10.32
C PRO A 199 -17.53 -18.28 11.40
N ILE A 200 -17.26 -17.01 11.67
CA ILE A 200 -16.39 -16.61 12.78
C ILE A 200 -17.10 -16.85 14.10
N THR A 201 -16.39 -17.45 15.05
CA THR A 201 -16.83 -17.56 16.45
C THR A 201 -15.84 -16.84 17.36
N ASP A 202 -16.18 -16.70 18.64
CA ASP A 202 -15.26 -16.12 19.63
C ASP A 202 -14.00 -16.98 19.84
N PHE A 203 -14.05 -18.26 19.50
CA PHE A 203 -12.93 -19.19 19.55
C PHE A 203 -12.01 -19.10 18.33
N SER A 204 -12.46 -18.45 17.23
CA SER A 204 -11.66 -18.32 16.02
C SER A 204 -10.38 -17.51 16.30
N VAL A 205 -9.25 -18.08 15.89
CA VAL A 205 -7.95 -17.42 15.84
C VAL A 205 -7.91 -16.49 14.64
N ARG A 206 -7.73 -15.19 14.91
CA ARG A 206 -7.71 -14.13 13.89
C ARG A 206 -6.71 -13.08 14.27
N GLN A 207 -5.55 -13.13 13.63
CA GLN A 207 -4.37 -12.44 14.11
C GLN A 207 -3.56 -11.80 12.98
N VAL A 208 -2.84 -10.75 13.33
CA VAL A 208 -1.75 -10.22 12.53
C VAL A 208 -0.45 -10.50 13.26
N ILE A 209 0.50 -11.14 12.59
CA ILE A 209 1.83 -11.42 13.15
C ILE A 209 2.88 -10.54 12.50
N ILE A 210 3.90 -10.16 13.27
CA ILE A 210 5.09 -9.45 12.78
C ILE A 210 6.30 -10.37 12.99
N LEU A 211 7.05 -10.62 11.94
CA LEU A 211 8.26 -11.43 11.93
C LEU A 211 9.46 -10.56 11.56
N ASN A 212 10.61 -10.81 12.20
CA ASN A 212 11.85 -10.12 11.85
C ASN A 212 12.40 -10.57 10.48
N GLY A 213 13.50 -9.98 10.02
CA GLY A 213 14.14 -10.35 8.74
C GLY A 213 14.66 -11.79 8.63
N GLN A 214 14.62 -12.58 9.72
CA GLN A 214 14.90 -14.02 9.73
C GLN A 214 13.61 -14.87 9.80
N TYR A 215 12.45 -14.25 9.57
CA TYR A 215 11.12 -14.87 9.69
C TYR A 215 10.83 -15.46 11.07
N LYS A 216 11.46 -14.93 12.12
CA LYS A 216 11.12 -15.28 13.51
C LYS A 216 10.05 -14.35 14.03
N ARG A 217 8.99 -14.93 14.60
CA ARG A 217 7.86 -14.21 15.18
C ARG A 217 8.32 -13.28 16.30
N LYS A 218 7.96 -12.00 16.21
CA LYS A 218 8.27 -10.94 17.17
C LYS A 218 7.01 -10.46 17.90
N VAL A 219 5.91 -10.28 17.18
CA VAL A 219 4.63 -9.79 17.72
C VAL A 219 3.47 -10.64 17.20
N VAL A 220 2.46 -10.82 18.05
CA VAL A 220 1.16 -11.37 17.69
C VAL A 220 0.09 -10.37 18.15
N LEU A 221 -0.71 -9.89 17.20
CA LEU A 221 -1.83 -9.01 17.45
C LEU A 221 -3.11 -9.79 17.16
N GLU A 222 -3.89 -10.08 18.19
CA GLU A 222 -5.16 -10.80 18.05
C GLU A 222 -6.28 -10.08 18.80
N THR A 223 -5.98 -9.60 20.00
CA THR A 223 -6.90 -8.82 20.82
C THR A 223 -6.34 -7.43 21.13
N ASP A 224 -7.24 -6.50 21.41
CA ASP A 224 -6.88 -5.21 21.97
C ASP A 224 -6.45 -5.34 23.44
N THR A 225 -6.08 -4.21 24.05
CA THR A 225 -5.68 -4.14 25.47
C THR A 225 -6.78 -4.51 26.47
N LYS A 226 -8.02 -4.70 26.01
CA LYS A 226 -9.18 -5.14 26.81
C LYS A 226 -9.58 -6.60 26.50
N GLY A 227 -8.80 -7.32 25.70
CA GLY A 227 -9.07 -8.71 25.32
C GLY A 227 -10.13 -8.87 24.21
N ARG A 228 -10.55 -7.79 23.55
CA ARG A 228 -11.52 -7.86 22.44
C ARG A 228 -10.80 -8.16 21.14
N LYS A 229 -11.32 -9.09 20.33
CA LYS A 229 -10.72 -9.46 19.04
C LYS A 229 -10.61 -8.23 18.12
N LEU A 230 -9.41 -8.02 17.57
CA LEU A 230 -9.12 -6.88 16.70
C LEU A 230 -9.63 -7.09 15.27
N PHE A 231 -9.60 -8.33 14.79
CA PHE A 231 -9.80 -8.67 13.39
C PHE A 231 -10.93 -9.69 13.21
N SER A 232 -11.40 -9.82 11.98
CA SER A 232 -12.28 -10.86 11.47
C SER A 232 -11.58 -11.60 10.32
N TYR A 233 -11.25 -10.89 9.24
CA TYR A 233 -10.51 -11.37 8.07
C TYR A 233 -9.49 -10.30 7.64
N PRO A 234 -8.24 -10.34 8.14
CA PRO A 234 -7.21 -9.37 7.79
C PRO A 234 -6.67 -9.61 6.36
N VAL A 235 -7.37 -9.11 5.34
CA VAL A 235 -7.13 -9.42 3.92
C VAL A 235 -6.13 -8.51 3.22
N ARG A 236 -5.83 -7.33 3.78
CA ARG A 236 -4.71 -6.47 3.35
C ARG A 236 -4.14 -5.71 4.51
N ILE A 237 -2.83 -5.47 4.48
CA ILE A 237 -2.11 -4.76 5.54
C ILE A 237 -1.17 -3.73 4.90
N LYS A 238 -1.11 -2.53 5.48
CA LYS A 238 -0.07 -1.53 5.22
C LYS A 238 0.42 -0.92 6.52
N THR A 239 1.59 -0.30 6.48
CA THR A 239 2.17 0.42 7.61
C THR A 239 2.58 1.83 7.23
N ASP A 240 2.35 2.79 8.12
CA ASP A 240 2.88 4.15 7.98
C ASP A 240 4.34 4.27 8.44
N SER A 241 4.89 5.48 8.34
CA SER A 241 6.25 5.82 8.77
C SER A 241 6.53 5.57 10.26
N LYS A 242 5.48 5.40 11.08
CA LYS A 242 5.53 5.14 12.52
C LYS A 242 5.21 3.68 12.87
N ASN A 243 5.12 2.80 11.86
CA ASN A 243 4.75 1.39 11.99
C ASN A 243 3.37 1.18 12.62
N VAL A 244 2.43 2.11 12.45
CA VAL A 244 1.01 1.83 12.70
C VAL A 244 0.54 0.88 11.61
N LEU A 245 -0.15 -0.19 11.99
CA LEU A 245 -0.73 -1.14 11.06
C LEU A 245 -2.14 -0.67 10.70
N TYR A 246 -2.40 -0.56 9.39
CA TYR A 246 -3.72 -0.36 8.82
C TYR A 246 -4.12 -1.67 8.15
N VAL A 247 -5.22 -2.25 8.62
CA VAL A 247 -5.67 -3.57 8.19
C VAL A 247 -7.04 -3.42 7.55
N ALA A 248 -7.16 -3.78 6.27
CA ALA A 248 -8.45 -4.01 5.65
C ALA A 248 -8.98 -5.34 6.17
N ASP A 249 -10.03 -5.24 6.98
CA ASP A 249 -10.62 -6.33 7.72
C ASP A 249 -12.03 -6.59 7.17
N ILE A 250 -12.24 -7.73 6.53
CA ILE A 250 -13.58 -8.15 6.12
C ILE A 250 -14.29 -8.70 7.34
N ILE A 251 -15.55 -8.34 7.55
CA ILE A 251 -16.30 -8.64 8.76
C ILE A 251 -17.15 -9.89 8.55
N ASP A 252 -17.74 -10.05 7.36
CA ASP A 252 -18.64 -11.15 7.03
C ASP A 252 -18.64 -11.51 5.53
N GLU A 253 -19.47 -12.49 5.17
CA GLU A 253 -19.64 -12.99 3.80
C GLU A 253 -20.36 -12.01 2.85
N ASN A 254 -21.04 -10.99 3.39
CA ASN A 254 -21.73 -9.97 2.60
C ASN A 254 -20.77 -8.89 2.08
N LYS A 255 -19.46 -9.14 2.18
CA LYS A 255 -18.40 -8.22 1.77
C LYS A 255 -18.46 -6.90 2.55
N ALA A 256 -19.00 -6.91 3.76
CA ALA A 256 -18.85 -5.80 4.68
C ALA A 256 -17.43 -5.80 5.24
N GLY A 257 -16.75 -4.66 5.19
CA GLY A 257 -15.42 -4.53 5.75
C GLY A 257 -15.22 -3.23 6.49
N ARG A 258 -14.02 -3.09 7.04
CA ARG A 258 -13.56 -1.92 7.79
C ARG A 258 -12.05 -1.80 7.67
N ILE A 259 -11.53 -0.62 7.97
CA ILE A 259 -10.11 -0.43 8.25
C ILE A 259 -9.90 -0.41 9.76
N VAL A 260 -9.02 -1.29 10.24
CA VAL A 260 -8.59 -1.34 11.64
C VAL A 260 -7.18 -0.76 11.72
N ALA A 261 -7.02 0.33 12.47
CA ALA A 261 -5.71 0.91 12.75
C ALA A 261 -5.23 0.52 14.14
N VAL A 262 -4.07 -0.11 14.24
CA VAL A 262 -3.52 -0.64 15.49
C VAL A 262 -2.02 -0.37 15.56
N ASP A 263 -1.49 -0.08 16.75
CA ASP A 263 -0.03 -0.02 16.94
C ASP A 263 0.58 -1.42 17.16
N THR A 264 1.91 -1.50 17.17
CA THR A 264 2.65 -2.75 17.39
C THR A 264 2.51 -3.32 18.81
N ASN A 265 1.86 -2.60 19.74
CA ASN A 265 1.52 -3.08 21.08
C ASN A 265 0.06 -3.58 21.17
N GLY A 266 -0.67 -3.64 20.06
CA GLY A 266 -2.07 -4.05 20.03
C GLY A 266 -3.06 -2.99 20.51
N ARG A 267 -2.64 -1.72 20.63
CA ARG A 267 -3.57 -0.63 20.97
C ARG A 267 -4.33 -0.21 19.71
N LEU A 268 -5.64 -0.45 19.73
CA LEU A 268 -6.56 0.06 18.72
C LEU A 268 -6.50 1.59 18.72
N LYS A 269 -6.20 2.18 17.56
CA LYS A 269 -6.22 3.63 17.36
C LYS A 269 -7.59 4.10 16.87
N PHE A 270 -8.08 3.49 15.80
CA PHE A 270 -9.40 3.77 15.26
C PHE A 270 -9.92 2.59 14.43
N THR A 271 -11.20 2.67 14.08
CA THR A 271 -11.85 1.82 13.09
C THR A 271 -12.62 2.70 12.13
N TYR A 272 -12.49 2.45 10.83
CA TYR A 272 -13.22 3.16 9.78
C TYR A 272 -14.09 2.19 8.99
N ASN A 273 -15.40 2.43 8.96
CA ASN A 273 -16.39 1.54 8.35
C ASN A 273 -16.93 2.06 6.99
N GLY A 274 -16.24 3.02 6.37
CA GLY A 274 -16.70 3.65 5.13
C GLY A 274 -17.64 4.85 5.32
N SER A 275 -18.30 5.23 4.22
CA SER A 275 -19.33 6.29 4.19
C SER A 275 -20.58 5.86 4.96
N THR A 276 -21.27 6.81 5.61
CA THR A 276 -22.49 6.56 6.40
C THR A 276 -23.78 6.52 5.57
N ASP A 277 -23.68 6.37 4.25
CA ASP A 277 -24.82 6.36 3.31
C ASP A 277 -25.66 5.06 3.35
N GLY A 278 -25.35 4.14 4.27
CA GLY A 278 -26.08 2.88 4.47
C GLY A 278 -25.72 1.76 3.50
N GLN A 279 -24.78 1.97 2.57
CA GLN A 279 -24.29 0.93 1.68
C GLN A 279 -23.00 0.26 2.20
N THR A 280 -22.79 -1.00 1.84
CA THR A 280 -21.69 -1.84 2.32
C THR A 280 -20.32 -1.39 1.80
N PHE A 281 -19.47 -0.91 2.70
CA PHE A 281 -18.06 -0.59 2.44
C PHE A 281 -17.24 -1.87 2.28
N PHE A 282 -16.52 -2.00 1.17
CA PHE A 282 -15.67 -3.17 0.92
C PHE A 282 -14.22 -2.76 0.59
N PRO A 283 -13.40 -2.49 1.63
CA PRO A 283 -12.02 -2.07 1.46
C PRO A 283 -11.18 -3.22 0.89
N HIS A 284 -10.57 -2.97 -0.26
CA HIS A 284 -9.68 -3.93 -0.91
C HIS A 284 -8.26 -3.37 -0.99
N GLY A 285 -7.99 -2.42 -1.87
CA GLY A 285 -6.67 -1.84 -2.04
C GLY A 285 -6.35 -0.81 -0.96
N MET A 286 -5.08 -0.75 -0.53
CA MET A 286 -4.58 0.29 0.37
C MET A 286 -3.18 0.76 -0.04
N ALA A 287 -2.97 2.06 -0.01
CA ALA A 287 -1.65 2.69 -0.13
C ALA A 287 -1.48 3.78 0.93
N ILE A 288 -0.23 4.02 1.33
CA ILE A 288 0.12 5.07 2.30
C ILE A 288 0.91 6.14 1.57
N THR A 289 0.47 7.40 1.67
CA THR A 289 1.16 8.55 1.07
C THR A 289 2.37 8.96 1.91
N LEU A 290 3.17 9.91 1.45
CA LEU A 290 4.32 10.40 2.22
C LEU A 290 3.90 11.14 3.48
N SER A 291 2.75 11.80 3.43
CA SER A 291 2.11 12.44 4.57
C SER A 291 1.46 11.44 5.55
N ASP A 292 1.72 10.13 5.39
CA ASP A 292 1.09 9.03 6.12
C ASP A 292 -0.44 8.97 5.96
N ASN A 293 -1.01 9.64 4.94
CA ASN A 293 -2.44 9.50 4.65
C ASN A 293 -2.70 8.11 4.06
N ILE A 294 -3.85 7.54 4.39
CA ILE A 294 -4.25 6.20 3.95
C ILE A 294 -5.23 6.34 2.79
N ILE A 295 -4.81 5.93 1.60
CA ILE A 295 -5.69 5.81 0.43
C ILE A 295 -6.25 4.39 0.42
N ILE A 296 -7.58 4.26 0.39
CA ILE A 296 -8.30 2.98 0.38
C ILE A 296 -9.19 2.93 -0.85
N SER A 297 -9.23 1.80 -1.54
CA SER A 297 -10.25 1.54 -2.56
C SER A 297 -11.43 0.78 -1.98
N ASP A 298 -12.64 1.30 -2.21
CA ASP A 298 -13.89 0.57 -1.99
C ASP A 298 -14.27 -0.12 -3.30
N TRP A 299 -14.17 -1.45 -3.28
CA TRP A 299 -14.40 -2.28 -4.46
C TRP A 299 -15.87 -2.26 -4.90
N ASN A 300 -16.82 -2.14 -3.97
CA ASN A 300 -18.25 -2.16 -4.29
C ASN A 300 -18.73 -0.83 -4.88
N LYS A 301 -18.14 0.28 -4.43
CA LYS A 301 -18.57 1.63 -4.81
C LYS A 301 -17.73 2.28 -5.90
N ASN A 302 -16.70 1.58 -6.38
CA ASN A 302 -15.73 2.13 -7.33
C ASN A 302 -15.17 3.47 -6.84
N SER A 303 -14.88 3.58 -5.54
CA SER A 303 -14.44 4.83 -4.93
C SER A 303 -13.08 4.70 -4.25
N LEU A 304 -12.40 5.84 -4.15
CA LEU A 304 -11.19 6.02 -3.36
C LEU A 304 -11.52 6.88 -2.15
N HIS A 305 -11.07 6.43 -0.97
CA HIS A 305 -11.19 7.15 0.29
C HIS A 305 -9.79 7.56 0.74
N VAL A 306 -9.66 8.75 1.34
CA VAL A 306 -8.40 9.19 1.96
C VAL A 306 -8.67 9.48 3.42
N LEU A 307 -7.97 8.77 4.31
CA LEU A 307 -7.97 9.04 5.75
C LEU A 307 -6.66 9.70 6.15
N ASN A 308 -6.70 10.58 7.14
CA ASN A 308 -5.47 10.98 7.83
C ASN A 308 -5.03 9.92 8.86
N PRO A 309 -3.82 10.04 9.46
CA PRO A 309 -3.35 9.09 10.48
C PRO A 309 -4.20 9.00 11.75
N ARG A 310 -5.16 9.91 11.96
CA ARG A 310 -6.12 9.89 13.08
C ARG A 310 -7.42 9.17 12.70
N GLY A 311 -7.60 8.79 11.44
CA GLY A 311 -8.79 8.12 10.92
C GLY A 311 -9.89 9.07 10.44
N GLU A 312 -9.60 10.37 10.32
CA GLU A 312 -10.55 11.36 9.81
C GLU A 312 -10.57 11.28 8.27
N LEU A 313 -11.78 11.24 7.70
CA LEU A 313 -11.98 11.22 6.25
C LEU A 313 -11.66 12.59 5.65
N LEU A 314 -10.66 12.65 4.78
CA LEU A 314 -10.24 13.85 4.08
C LEU A 314 -10.76 13.89 2.63
N GLY A 315 -10.97 12.74 2.00
CA GLY A 315 -11.41 12.67 0.60
C GLY A 315 -12.22 11.43 0.27
N LEU A 316 -13.17 11.59 -0.65
CA LEU A 316 -14.01 10.52 -1.21
C LEU A 316 -14.24 10.78 -2.70
N HIS A 317 -13.73 9.92 -3.56
CA HIS A 317 -13.76 10.10 -5.01
C HIS A 317 -14.33 8.87 -5.72
N PHE A 318 -15.46 9.01 -6.40
CA PHE A 318 -16.04 7.95 -7.25
C PHE A 318 -15.38 7.99 -8.63
N VAL A 319 -14.60 6.95 -8.95
CA VAL A 319 -13.69 6.95 -10.10
C VAL A 319 -14.22 6.20 -11.33
N ASP A 320 -15.37 5.54 -11.22
CA ASP A 320 -16.05 4.84 -12.32
C ASP A 320 -16.51 5.82 -13.40
N LYS A 321 -17.22 6.88 -13.02
CA LYS A 321 -17.84 7.80 -13.99
C LYS A 321 -16.82 8.68 -14.70
N GLU A 322 -15.80 9.13 -13.98
CA GLU A 322 -14.82 10.09 -14.51
C GLU A 322 -13.68 9.39 -15.25
N TYR A 323 -13.22 8.24 -14.75
CA TYR A 323 -12.02 7.57 -15.24
C TYR A 323 -12.25 6.15 -15.73
N ASN A 324 -13.49 5.65 -15.69
CA ASN A 324 -13.84 4.28 -16.07
C ASN A 324 -13.02 3.23 -15.29
N ILE A 325 -12.77 3.51 -14.01
CA ILE A 325 -12.07 2.62 -13.09
C ILE A 325 -13.14 1.87 -12.30
N GLU A 326 -13.46 0.67 -12.75
CA GLU A 326 -14.41 -0.22 -12.09
C GLU A 326 -13.68 -1.27 -11.26
N PHE A 327 -14.22 -1.58 -10.08
CA PHE A 327 -13.70 -2.61 -9.17
C PHE A 327 -12.21 -2.40 -8.80
N PRO A 328 -11.84 -1.24 -8.22
CA PRO A 328 -10.47 -0.96 -7.82
C PRO A 328 -10.05 -1.92 -6.70
N ASN A 329 -9.17 -2.87 -7.02
CA ASN A 329 -8.82 -4.00 -6.15
C ASN A 329 -7.47 -3.83 -5.45
N SER A 330 -6.52 -3.12 -6.06
CA SER A 330 -5.17 -2.98 -5.50
C SER A 330 -4.60 -1.59 -5.77
N LEU A 331 -3.86 -1.07 -4.78
CA LEU A 331 -3.27 0.26 -4.82
C LEU A 331 -1.79 0.17 -4.44
N CYS A 332 -0.94 0.90 -5.15
CA CYS A 332 0.40 1.25 -4.66
C CYS A 332 0.81 2.62 -5.18
N ILE A 333 1.79 3.24 -4.50
CA ILE A 333 2.35 4.54 -4.92
C ILE A 333 3.79 4.29 -5.34
N ASP A 334 4.12 4.64 -6.58
CA ASP A 334 5.49 4.54 -7.11
C ASP A 334 6.36 5.69 -6.61
N ASN A 335 7.67 5.64 -6.87
CA ASN A 335 8.64 6.65 -6.42
C ASN A 335 8.46 8.08 -6.97
N GLU A 336 7.63 8.26 -8.00
CA GLU A 336 7.29 9.58 -8.54
C GLU A 336 6.00 10.15 -7.92
N GLY A 337 5.33 9.37 -7.05
CA GLY A 337 4.12 9.77 -6.36
C GLY A 337 2.85 9.49 -7.15
N TYR A 338 2.92 8.67 -8.20
CA TYR A 338 1.72 8.22 -8.91
C TYR A 338 1.05 7.07 -8.16
N LEU A 339 -0.27 7.16 -8.07
CA LEU A 339 -1.11 6.06 -7.60
C LEU A 339 -1.34 5.08 -8.76
N LEU A 340 -0.87 3.85 -8.58
CA LEU A 340 -1.21 2.73 -9.45
C LEU A 340 -2.43 2.01 -8.91
N ILE A 341 -3.45 1.92 -9.75
CA ILE A 341 -4.74 1.32 -9.41
C ILE A 341 -4.94 0.08 -10.29
N GLY A 342 -4.85 -1.10 -9.69
CA GLY A 342 -5.26 -2.34 -10.33
C GLY A 342 -6.77 -2.50 -10.24
N SER A 343 -7.44 -2.68 -11.38
CA SER A 343 -8.90 -2.73 -11.51
C SER A 343 -9.35 -3.96 -12.31
N GLY A 344 -10.61 -4.36 -12.10
CA GLY A 344 -11.24 -5.49 -12.79
C GLY A 344 -11.74 -6.61 -11.86
N VAL A 345 -12.56 -7.50 -12.42
CA VAL A 345 -13.21 -8.62 -11.72
C VAL A 345 -12.69 -9.95 -12.23
N LEU A 346 -12.56 -10.91 -11.33
CA LEU A 346 -12.32 -12.31 -11.67
C LEU A 346 -13.43 -12.78 -12.64
N ASN A 347 -13.02 -13.10 -13.88
CA ASN A 347 -13.80 -13.79 -14.92
C ASN A 347 -14.64 -12.95 -15.91
N ASP A 348 -14.62 -11.60 -15.86
CA ASP A 348 -15.54 -10.80 -16.71
C ASP A 348 -14.86 -9.83 -17.70
N SER A 349 -13.58 -9.47 -17.51
CA SER A 349 -12.82 -8.64 -18.47
C SER A 349 -11.33 -8.64 -18.18
N ASP A 350 -10.52 -8.19 -19.15
CA ASP A 350 -9.08 -7.94 -18.99
C ASP A 350 -8.81 -6.97 -17.83
N ALA A 351 -7.96 -7.37 -16.88
CA ALA A 351 -7.60 -6.49 -15.76
C ALA A 351 -6.79 -5.29 -16.25
N LYS A 352 -6.97 -4.13 -15.61
CA LYS A 352 -6.29 -2.89 -15.98
C LYS A 352 -5.42 -2.35 -14.85
N ILE A 353 -4.34 -1.67 -15.20
CA ILE A 353 -3.54 -0.86 -14.29
C ILE A 353 -3.64 0.60 -14.73
N HIS A 354 -4.24 1.45 -13.90
CA HIS A 354 -4.32 2.88 -14.14
C HIS A 354 -3.18 3.59 -13.42
N VAL A 355 -2.52 4.53 -14.11
CA VAL A 355 -1.50 5.41 -13.54
C VAL A 355 -2.13 6.77 -13.29
N ALA A 356 -2.37 7.12 -12.03
CA ALA A 356 -3.10 8.32 -11.63
C ALA A 356 -2.24 9.29 -10.83
N LYS A 357 -2.46 10.60 -11.02
CA LYS A 357 -1.89 11.62 -10.13
C LYS A 357 -2.74 11.72 -8.88
N ILE A 358 -2.12 11.66 -7.70
CA ILE A 358 -2.81 11.97 -6.44
C ILE A 358 -3.01 13.49 -6.35
N ALA A 359 -4.17 13.93 -5.87
CA ALA A 359 -4.42 15.34 -5.63
C ALA A 359 -3.40 15.91 -4.64
N GLU A 360 -2.88 17.11 -4.92
CA GLU A 360 -1.67 17.63 -4.27
C GLU A 360 -1.77 17.79 -2.75
N TYR A 361 -2.98 17.93 -2.21
CA TYR A 361 -3.24 18.04 -0.77
C TYR A 361 -3.25 16.70 -0.02
N PHE A 362 -3.15 15.56 -0.71
CA PHE A 362 -3.09 14.23 -0.10
C PHE A 362 -1.71 13.58 -0.08
N MET A 363 -0.77 14.07 -0.89
CA MET A 363 0.60 13.53 -1.01
C MET A 363 1.39 13.60 0.27
#